data_AF-A0A9W6XG54-F1
#
_entry.id   AF-A0A9W6XG54-F1
#
_cell.length_a   1.000
_cell.length_b   1.000
_cell.length_c   1.000
_cell.angle_alpha   90.00
_cell.angle_beta   90.00
_cell.angle_gamma   90.00
#
_symmetry.space_group_name_H-M   'P 1'
#
loop_
_entity.id
_entity.type
_entity.pdbx_description
1 polymer ?
#
loop_
_entity_poly.entity_id
_entity_poly.type
_entity_poly.pdbx_seq_one_letter_code
_entity_poly.pdbx_strand_id
1 'polypeptide(L)'
;MKLSVFVAALLGLALPAADASLHLRVHILTEKAGLYQQCEWEDKAVKCDTGMFCQMKEKHFGWCMKQKPGLNDQCGGKGTDGPWAVPCSGGSNLKCVLISDQYSKCQKKTDREKIKMPNHHKGADSEQKVALYGRCKFEDGTKSCASGLQCVENSEWSGSCMKKEADLYDQCAGQELRGLWKATCPKGALCRESDSFYSQCLPEAVSKAMDA
;
A
#
# COMPACT_ATOMS: atom_id res chain seq x y z
N MET A 1 35.99 64.81 42.15
CA MET A 1 34.84 64.48 41.28
C MET A 1 35.34 64.43 39.84
N LYS A 2 35.44 63.24 39.25
CA LYS A 2 35.62 63.06 37.80
C LYS A 2 34.74 61.86 37.41
N LEU A 3 33.62 62.15 36.74
CA LEU A 3 32.77 61.13 36.12
C LEU A 3 33.44 60.69 34.82
N SER A 4 33.75 59.41 34.70
CA SER A 4 34.06 58.79 33.41
C SER A 4 32.96 57.79 33.09
N VAL A 5 32.13 58.17 32.13
CA VAL A 5 31.06 57.39 31.54
C VAL A 5 31.70 56.34 30.62
N PHE A 6 31.54 55.06 30.92
CA PHE A 6 31.86 53.98 30.00
C PHE A 6 30.63 53.73 29.11
N VAL A 7 30.72 54.14 27.84
CA VAL A 7 29.74 53.77 26.81
C VAL A 7 30.00 52.31 26.42
N ALA A 8 29.06 51.44 26.76
CA ALA A 8 29.07 50.04 26.33
C ALA A 8 28.80 49.98 24.82
N ALA A 9 29.81 49.60 24.04
CA ALA A 9 29.62 49.22 22.65
C ALA A 9 29.03 47.80 22.60
N LEU A 10 27.71 47.70 22.56
CA LEU A 10 27.01 46.48 22.18
C LEU A 10 27.28 46.22 20.69
N LEU A 11 28.28 45.38 20.41
CA LEU A 11 28.45 44.73 19.12
C LEU A 11 27.22 43.85 18.86
N GLY A 12 26.29 44.37 18.05
CA GLY A 12 25.18 43.61 17.51
C GLY A 12 25.70 42.50 16.61
N LEU A 13 25.79 41.29 17.14
CA LEU A 13 25.88 40.09 16.33
C LEU A 13 24.51 39.91 15.65
N ALA A 14 24.38 40.44 14.44
CA ALA A 14 23.33 40.03 13.52
C ALA A 14 23.64 38.60 13.07
N LEU A 15 23.19 37.62 13.86
CA LEU A 15 23.00 36.27 13.34
C LEU A 15 21.90 36.36 12.26
N PRO A 16 22.08 35.76 11.07
CA PRO A 16 20.94 35.57 10.20
C PRO A 16 19.93 34.75 10.99
N ALA A 17 18.73 35.30 11.17
CA ALA A 17 17.59 34.54 11.67
C ALA A 17 17.44 33.35 10.72
N ALA A 18 17.91 32.17 11.14
CA ALA A 18 17.50 30.94 10.52
C ALA A 18 15.98 30.98 10.55
N ASP A 19 15.38 30.89 9.37
CA ASP A 19 13.94 30.82 9.12
C ASP A 19 13.41 29.53 9.76
N ALA A 20 13.38 29.51 11.08
CA ALA A 20 12.68 28.53 11.85
C ALA A 20 11.24 29.00 11.85
N SER A 21 10.52 28.66 10.78
CA SER A 21 9.06 28.66 10.78
C SER A 21 8.59 27.77 11.93
N LEU A 22 8.41 28.38 13.09
CA LEU A 22 7.85 27.76 14.28
C LEU A 22 6.36 27.56 13.98
N HIS A 23 6.01 26.39 13.43
CA HIS A 23 4.61 26.02 13.21
C HIS A 23 3.89 25.94 14.56
N LEU A 24 3.22 27.03 14.95
CA LEU A 24 2.35 27.06 16.10
C LEU A 24 1.15 26.14 15.80
N ARG A 25 1.18 24.92 16.33
CA ARG A 25 0.15 23.90 16.12
C ARG A 25 -1.09 24.23 16.98
N VAL A 26 -1.88 25.20 16.51
CA VAL A 26 -3.15 25.58 17.16
C VAL A 26 -4.15 24.43 16.97
N HIS A 27 -4.68 23.91 18.08
CA HIS A 27 -5.74 22.90 18.10
C HIS A 27 -7.09 23.51 17.65
N ILE A 28 -7.17 23.94 16.39
CA ILE A 28 -8.45 24.07 15.69
C ILE A 28 -8.94 22.64 15.49
N LEU A 29 -10.23 22.38 15.71
CA LEU A 29 -10.94 21.09 15.55
C LEU A 29 -10.62 20.45 14.18
N THR A 30 -9.45 19.84 14.07
CA THR A 30 -8.94 19.28 12.83
C THR A 30 -9.61 17.93 12.69
N GLU A 31 -10.34 17.77 11.59
CA GLU A 31 -10.87 16.48 11.18
C GLU A 31 -9.75 15.44 11.26
N LYS A 32 -10.00 14.39 12.05
CA LYS A 32 -9.03 13.32 12.22
C LYS A 32 -9.01 12.46 10.97
N ALA A 33 -7.84 11.98 10.61
CA ALA A 33 -7.69 11.04 9.51
C ALA A 33 -8.09 9.63 9.96
N GLY A 34 -9.00 9.02 9.21
CA GLY A 34 -9.42 7.64 9.38
C GLY A 34 -8.39 6.64 8.84
N LEU A 35 -8.73 5.35 8.91
CA LEU A 35 -7.85 4.27 8.46
C LEU A 35 -7.48 4.42 6.97
N TYR A 36 -6.18 4.28 6.67
CA TYR A 36 -5.63 4.47 5.33
C TYR A 36 -5.88 5.86 4.71
N GLN A 37 -6.19 6.87 5.52
CA GLN A 37 -6.13 8.26 5.07
C GLN A 37 -4.74 8.84 5.35
N GLN A 38 -4.35 9.83 4.54
CA GLN A 38 -3.08 10.52 4.70
C GLN A 38 -3.11 11.37 5.98
N CYS A 39 -2.02 11.34 6.74
CA CYS A 39 -1.88 12.08 7.99
C CYS A 39 -0.76 13.12 7.97
N GLU A 40 0.11 13.09 6.96
CA GLU A 40 1.24 14.00 6.80
C GLU A 40 1.33 14.47 5.35
N TRP A 41 1.53 15.78 5.16
CA TRP A 41 1.86 16.51 3.93
C TRP A 41 3.06 17.44 4.22
N GLU A 42 3.47 18.24 3.24
CA GLU A 42 4.61 19.17 3.38
C GLU A 42 4.34 20.24 4.45
N ASP A 43 3.19 20.90 4.36
CA ASP A 43 2.83 22.02 5.25
C ASP A 43 1.68 21.68 6.21
N LYS A 44 1.24 20.42 6.24
CA LYS A 44 0.06 20.00 6.99
C LYS A 44 0.27 18.63 7.62
N ALA A 45 -0.21 18.48 8.83
CA ALA A 45 -0.28 17.20 9.53
C ALA A 45 -1.56 17.13 10.32
N VAL A 46 -2.28 16.01 10.22
CA VAL A 46 -3.50 15.76 10.98
C VAL A 46 -3.31 14.57 11.92
N LYS A 47 -4.04 14.58 13.04
CA LYS A 47 -4.04 13.42 13.93
C LYS A 47 -4.86 12.30 13.32
N CYS A 48 -4.37 11.08 13.45
CA CYS A 48 -5.17 9.90 13.16
C CYS A 48 -6.28 9.73 14.20
N ASP A 49 -7.31 8.99 13.82
CA ASP A 49 -8.37 8.57 14.73
C ASP A 49 -7.87 7.77 15.93
N THR A 50 -8.71 7.70 16.97
CA THR A 50 -8.38 7.00 18.21
C THR A 50 -8.02 5.54 17.93
N GLY A 51 -6.91 5.06 18.51
CA GLY A 51 -6.41 3.70 18.27
C GLY A 51 -5.60 3.54 16.97
N MET A 52 -5.27 4.65 16.31
CA MET A 52 -4.42 4.68 15.12
C MET A 52 -3.17 5.54 15.34
N PHE A 53 -2.20 5.39 14.45
CA PHE A 53 -0.98 6.20 14.43
C PHE A 53 -0.61 6.53 12.99
N CYS A 54 0.12 7.63 12.80
CA CYS A 54 0.58 8.04 11.48
C CYS A 54 1.85 7.27 11.11
N GLN A 55 1.75 6.36 10.15
CA GLN A 55 2.91 5.66 9.60
C GLN A 55 3.54 6.51 8.48
N MET A 56 4.70 7.09 8.77
CA MET A 56 5.51 7.76 7.76
C MET A 56 5.98 6.76 6.70
N LYS A 57 5.70 7.07 5.43
CA LYS A 57 6.22 6.32 4.28
C LYS A 57 7.45 7.02 3.72
N GLU A 58 7.35 8.34 3.60
CA GLU A 58 8.41 9.21 3.10
C GLU A 58 8.38 10.53 3.87
N LYS A 59 9.33 11.43 3.60
CA LYS A 59 9.30 12.79 4.16
C LYS A 59 8.00 13.45 3.73
N HIS A 60 7.25 14.02 4.67
CA HIS A 60 5.97 14.70 4.38
C HIS A 60 4.87 13.80 3.80
N PHE A 61 4.96 12.48 3.95
CA PHE A 61 3.95 11.55 3.45
C PHE A 61 3.76 10.38 4.40
N GLY A 62 2.57 10.27 5.00
CA GLY A 62 2.24 9.23 5.97
C GLY A 62 0.77 8.84 5.93
N TRP A 63 0.47 7.62 6.37
CA TRP A 63 -0.89 7.06 6.36
C TRP A 63 -1.30 6.58 7.76
N CYS A 64 -2.56 6.74 8.12
CA CYS A 64 -3.07 6.28 9.40
C CYS A 64 -3.22 4.75 9.43
N MET A 65 -2.55 4.12 10.39
CA MET A 65 -2.51 2.67 10.61
C MET A 65 -3.05 2.32 12.00
N LYS A 66 -3.64 1.14 12.15
CA LYS A 66 -4.13 0.65 13.46
C LYS A 66 -2.97 0.37 14.39
N GLN A 67 -3.05 0.84 15.65
CA GLN A 67 -2.12 0.44 16.72
C GLN A 67 -2.30 -1.02 17.14
N LYS A 68 -3.53 -1.52 17.00
CA LYS A 68 -3.93 -2.89 17.32
C LYS A 68 -4.69 -3.47 16.11
N PRO A 69 -3.99 -3.99 15.09
CA PRO A 69 -4.61 -4.62 13.93
C PRO A 69 -5.27 -5.96 14.29
N GLY A 70 -6.46 -6.22 13.74
CA GLY A 70 -7.18 -7.49 13.85
C GLY A 70 -6.82 -8.48 12.74
N LEU A 71 -7.58 -9.56 12.59
CA LEU A 71 -7.39 -10.52 11.50
C LEU A 71 -7.44 -9.82 10.14
N ASN A 72 -6.48 -10.13 9.26
CA ASN A 72 -6.29 -9.55 7.92
C ASN A 72 -5.91 -8.06 7.86
N ASP A 73 -5.91 -7.34 8.98
CA ASP A 73 -5.40 -5.97 9.02
C ASP A 73 -3.88 -5.94 8.83
N GLN A 74 -3.39 -4.83 8.27
CA GLN A 74 -1.96 -4.61 8.10
C GLN A 74 -1.29 -4.38 9.46
N CYS A 75 -0.24 -5.15 9.73
CA CYS A 75 0.53 -5.09 10.97
C CYS A 75 1.99 -4.67 10.75
N GLY A 76 2.43 -4.59 9.50
CA GLY A 76 3.79 -4.21 9.16
C GLY A 76 3.97 -3.96 7.66
N GLY A 77 5.18 -3.52 7.30
CA GLY A 77 5.60 -3.28 5.93
C GLY A 77 6.35 -4.49 5.38
N LYS A 78 7.51 -4.22 4.79
CA LYS A 78 8.49 -5.20 4.30
C LYS A 78 8.99 -6.23 5.33
N GLY A 79 8.62 -6.10 6.60
CA GLY A 79 8.96 -7.05 7.66
C GLY A 79 7.86 -7.17 8.70
N THR A 80 7.84 -8.32 9.39
CA THR A 80 6.92 -8.59 10.51
C THR A 80 7.36 -7.97 11.83
N ASP A 81 8.64 -7.57 11.91
CA ASP A 81 9.27 -6.95 13.08
C ASP A 81 10.01 -5.65 12.67
N GLY A 82 9.52 -4.98 11.63
CA GLY A 82 10.10 -3.74 11.10
C GLY A 82 9.86 -2.51 11.98
N PRO A 83 10.41 -1.33 11.61
CA PRO A 83 10.39 -0.12 12.44
C PRO A 83 9.02 0.37 12.91
N TRP A 84 7.96 -0.06 12.23
CA TRP A 84 6.59 0.27 12.58
C TRP A 84 5.70 -0.95 12.82
N ALA A 85 6.25 -2.15 12.74
CA ALA A 85 5.43 -3.34 12.91
C ALA A 85 4.78 -3.34 14.30
N VAL A 86 3.48 -3.61 14.34
CA VAL A 86 2.66 -3.58 15.54
C VAL A 86 2.08 -4.96 15.85
N PRO A 87 1.92 -5.31 17.14
CA PRO A 87 1.38 -6.60 17.54
C PRO A 87 -0.10 -6.72 17.16
N CYS A 88 -0.50 -7.91 16.71
CA CYS A 88 -1.89 -8.23 16.40
C CYS A 88 -2.76 -8.28 17.66
N SER A 89 -3.99 -7.78 17.58
CA SER A 89 -4.96 -7.68 18.69
C SER A 89 -5.43 -9.03 19.24
N GLY A 90 -5.27 -10.10 18.47
CA GLY A 90 -5.73 -11.44 18.82
C GLY A 90 -4.80 -12.23 19.76
N GLY A 91 -3.87 -11.55 20.44
CA GLY A 91 -2.92 -12.16 21.36
C GLY A 91 -2.14 -13.30 20.71
N SER A 92 -2.08 -14.45 21.37
CA SER A 92 -1.37 -15.63 20.85
C SER A 92 -2.04 -16.29 19.64
N ASN A 93 -3.23 -15.87 19.19
CA ASN A 93 -3.94 -16.54 18.10
C ASN A 93 -3.65 -15.93 16.73
N LEU A 94 -3.25 -14.65 16.70
CA LEU A 94 -2.86 -13.94 15.49
C LEU A 94 -1.36 -13.66 15.50
N LYS A 95 -0.73 -13.81 14.33
CA LYS A 95 0.67 -13.45 14.13
C LYS A 95 0.77 -12.50 12.93
N CYS A 96 1.62 -11.48 13.06
CA CYS A 96 1.99 -10.66 11.91
C CYS A 96 2.83 -11.52 10.97
N VAL A 97 2.38 -11.69 9.74
CA VAL A 97 3.07 -12.50 8.72
C VAL A 97 3.30 -11.67 7.47
N LEU A 98 4.43 -11.92 6.83
CA LEU A 98 4.78 -11.29 5.57
C LEU A 98 3.84 -11.83 4.48
N ILE A 99 3.14 -10.94 3.80
CA ILE A 99 2.24 -11.29 2.69
C ILE A 99 2.94 -11.03 1.36
N SER A 100 3.69 -9.93 1.29
CA SER A 100 4.60 -9.64 0.19
C SER A 100 5.85 -8.95 0.73
N ASP A 101 6.82 -8.71 -0.14
CA ASP A 101 8.01 -7.91 0.15
C ASP A 101 7.69 -6.45 0.54
N GLN A 102 6.45 -5.99 0.42
CA GLN A 102 6.02 -4.63 0.73
C GLN A 102 5.13 -4.51 1.97
N TYR A 103 4.43 -5.58 2.38
CA TYR A 103 3.54 -5.52 3.54
C TYR A 103 3.31 -6.84 4.26
N SER A 104 2.92 -6.71 5.54
CA SER A 104 2.61 -7.80 6.46
C SER A 104 1.20 -7.64 7.04
N LYS A 105 0.47 -8.74 7.21
CA LYS A 105 -0.89 -8.77 7.79
C LYS A 105 -0.99 -9.73 8.97
N CYS A 106 -1.94 -9.47 9.85
CA CYS A 106 -2.27 -10.38 10.94
C CYS A 106 -3.02 -11.60 10.40
N GLN A 107 -2.45 -12.80 10.58
CA GLN A 107 -3.06 -14.06 10.18
C GLN A 107 -3.19 -15.01 11.37
N LYS A 108 -4.09 -16.00 11.29
CA LYS A 108 -4.20 -17.02 12.33
C LYS A 108 -2.96 -17.90 12.32
N LYS A 109 -2.52 -18.35 13.51
CA LYS A 109 -1.41 -19.30 13.62
C LYS A 109 -1.67 -20.64 12.92
N THR A 110 -2.92 -21.10 12.89
CA THR A 110 -3.33 -22.36 12.23
C THR A 110 -3.24 -22.28 10.72
N ASP A 111 -3.41 -21.08 10.14
CA ASP A 111 -3.37 -20.86 8.70
C ASP A 111 -1.92 -20.82 8.18
N ARG A 112 -0.93 -20.80 9.10
CA ARG A 112 0.51 -20.86 8.81
C ARG A 112 0.93 -22.15 8.11
N GLU A 113 0.24 -23.27 8.33
CA GLU A 113 0.60 -24.54 7.68
C GLU A 113 0.37 -24.51 6.16
N LYS A 114 -0.46 -23.58 5.67
CA LYS A 114 -0.68 -23.37 4.23
C LYS A 114 0.20 -22.25 3.63
N ILE A 115 0.92 -21.50 4.47
CA ILE A 115 1.82 -20.39 4.07
C ILE A 115 3.25 -20.73 4.49
N LYS A 116 3.75 -21.92 4.10
CA LYS A 116 5.22 -22.07 3.95
C LYS A 116 5.59 -21.33 2.67
N MET A 117 6.11 -20.11 2.81
CA MET A 117 6.91 -19.51 1.74
C MET A 117 8.08 -20.47 1.43
N PRO A 118 8.34 -20.82 0.16
CA PRO A 118 9.52 -21.58 -0.19
C PRO A 118 10.77 -20.75 0.14
N ASN A 119 11.69 -21.36 0.90
CA ASN A 119 12.99 -20.82 1.22
C ASN A 119 13.75 -20.44 -0.06
N HIS A 120 14.41 -19.29 -0.04
CA HIS A 120 15.53 -19.00 -0.94
C HIS A 120 16.64 -20.03 -0.67
N HIS A 121 16.68 -21.11 -1.45
CA HIS A 121 17.90 -21.83 -1.71
C HIS A 121 18.44 -21.43 -3.07
N LYS A 122 19.65 -20.89 -3.00
CA LYS A 122 20.62 -20.72 -4.07
C LYS A 122 20.79 -22.07 -4.79
N GLY A 123 20.52 -22.11 -6.09
CA GLY A 123 20.98 -23.18 -6.98
C GLY A 123 19.90 -23.88 -7.80
N ALA A 124 20.20 -24.00 -9.10
CA ALA A 124 19.60 -24.89 -10.09
C ALA A 124 18.20 -24.52 -10.63
N ASP A 125 18.23 -23.78 -11.75
CA ASP A 125 17.44 -24.00 -12.97
C ASP A 125 16.20 -24.91 -12.85
N SER A 126 15.08 -24.30 -12.46
CA SER A 126 13.75 -24.77 -12.83
C SER A 126 12.86 -23.53 -12.95
N GLU A 127 12.22 -23.34 -14.10
CA GLU A 127 11.38 -22.17 -14.43
C GLU A 127 10.43 -21.78 -13.29
N GLN A 128 10.82 -20.80 -12.48
CA GLN A 128 10.00 -20.29 -11.38
C GLN A 128 8.94 -19.36 -11.97
N LYS A 129 7.75 -19.91 -12.21
CA LYS A 129 6.63 -19.17 -12.82
C LYS A 129 6.08 -18.09 -11.87
N VAL A 130 5.79 -16.92 -12.42
CA VAL A 130 5.39 -15.71 -11.68
C VAL A 130 3.94 -15.82 -11.19
N ALA A 131 3.70 -15.50 -9.91
CA ALA A 131 2.38 -15.56 -9.28
C ALA A 131 1.45 -14.41 -9.72
N LEU A 132 0.16 -14.49 -9.34
CA LEU A 132 -0.86 -13.47 -9.63
C LEU A 132 -0.41 -12.09 -9.11
N TYR A 133 -0.61 -11.06 -9.93
CA TYR A 133 -0.14 -9.68 -9.76
C TYR A 133 1.39 -9.50 -9.77
N GLY A 134 2.15 -10.59 -9.89
CA GLY A 134 3.61 -10.53 -10.03
C GLY A 134 4.02 -9.97 -11.38
N ARG A 135 5.15 -9.26 -11.42
CA ARG A 135 5.69 -8.69 -12.66
C ARG A 135 6.21 -9.80 -13.59
N CYS A 136 5.68 -9.85 -14.80
CA CYS A 136 6.02 -10.82 -15.83
C CYS A 136 6.80 -10.24 -17.01
N LYS A 137 6.83 -8.92 -17.18
CA LYS A 137 7.63 -8.23 -18.19
C LYS A 137 8.51 -7.16 -17.55
N PHE A 138 9.74 -7.11 -18.03
CA PHE A 138 10.82 -6.23 -17.63
C PHE A 138 11.48 -5.66 -18.91
N GLU A 139 12.37 -4.68 -18.79
CA GLU A 139 13.14 -4.15 -19.93
C GLU A 139 14.06 -5.21 -20.55
N ASP A 140 14.58 -6.12 -19.72
CA ASP A 140 15.57 -7.14 -20.09
C ASP A 140 14.94 -8.50 -20.45
N GLY A 141 13.62 -8.61 -20.44
CA GLY A 141 12.92 -9.82 -20.87
C GLY A 141 11.58 -10.09 -20.18
N THR A 142 11.08 -11.30 -20.39
CA THR A 142 9.81 -11.75 -19.82
C THR A 142 9.97 -13.01 -19.00
N LYS A 143 9.09 -13.20 -18.02
CA LYS A 143 8.98 -14.41 -17.20
C LYS A 143 7.58 -15.00 -17.37
N SER A 144 7.50 -16.32 -17.47
CA SER A 144 6.21 -17.00 -17.59
C SER A 144 5.40 -16.91 -16.31
N CYS A 145 4.11 -16.62 -16.43
CA CYS A 145 3.18 -16.66 -15.30
C CYS A 145 2.83 -18.09 -14.88
N ALA A 146 2.40 -18.26 -13.64
CA ALA A 146 1.90 -19.53 -13.11
C ALA A 146 0.69 -20.04 -13.91
N SER A 147 0.36 -21.32 -13.74
CA SER A 147 -0.79 -21.92 -14.44
C SER A 147 -2.08 -21.15 -14.14
N GLY A 148 -2.94 -21.00 -15.16
CA GLY A 148 -4.18 -20.21 -15.06
C GLY A 148 -3.98 -18.69 -15.18
N LEU A 149 -2.74 -18.21 -15.33
CA LEU A 149 -2.42 -16.79 -15.49
C LEU A 149 -1.89 -16.46 -16.89
N GLN A 150 -2.04 -15.21 -17.28
CA GLN A 150 -1.51 -14.59 -18.49
C GLN A 150 -0.66 -13.37 -18.13
N CYS A 151 0.42 -13.14 -18.87
CA CYS A 151 1.20 -11.92 -18.74
C CYS A 151 0.47 -10.80 -19.48
N VAL A 152 0.01 -9.81 -18.73
CA VAL A 152 -0.65 -8.62 -19.25
C VAL A 152 0.38 -7.52 -19.33
N GLU A 153 0.68 -7.08 -20.54
CA GLU A 153 1.59 -5.97 -20.75
C GLU A 153 0.88 -4.66 -20.39
N ASN A 154 1.48 -3.90 -19.48
CA ASN A 154 1.01 -2.58 -19.11
C ASN A 154 1.76 -1.49 -19.91
N SER A 155 3.00 -1.80 -20.32
CA SER A 155 3.84 -0.94 -21.17
C SER A 155 4.86 -1.79 -21.94
N GLU A 156 5.67 -1.14 -22.79
CA GLU A 156 6.78 -1.79 -23.51
C GLU A 156 7.82 -2.44 -22.59
N TRP A 157 7.90 -2.00 -21.33
CA TRP A 157 8.90 -2.42 -20.36
C TRP A 157 8.30 -3.01 -19.07
N SER A 158 6.97 -3.13 -18.98
CA SER A 158 6.31 -3.67 -17.80
C SER A 158 5.06 -4.46 -18.12
N GLY A 159 4.82 -5.47 -17.30
CA GLY A 159 3.61 -6.30 -17.39
C GLY A 159 3.43 -7.11 -16.13
N SER A 160 2.19 -7.48 -15.85
CA SER A 160 1.79 -8.19 -14.63
C SER A 160 1.01 -9.47 -14.95
N CYS A 161 1.18 -10.50 -14.15
CA CYS A 161 0.41 -11.73 -14.30
C CYS A 161 -1.02 -11.53 -13.82
N MET A 162 -1.99 -11.72 -14.71
CA MET A 162 -3.41 -11.63 -14.41
C MET A 162 -4.10 -12.96 -14.70
N LYS A 163 -5.32 -13.14 -14.19
CA LYS A 163 -6.09 -14.37 -14.43
C LYS A 163 -6.46 -14.52 -15.92
N LYS A 164 -6.44 -15.75 -16.43
CA LYS A 164 -7.06 -16.10 -17.73
C LYS A 164 -8.56 -16.28 -17.58
N GLU A 165 -8.98 -16.82 -16.44
CA GLU A 165 -10.37 -17.05 -16.06
C GLU A 165 -10.59 -16.40 -14.71
N ALA A 166 -11.50 -15.43 -14.65
CA ALA A 166 -11.85 -14.70 -13.44
C ALA A 166 -13.07 -15.36 -12.79
N ASP A 167 -13.15 -15.36 -11.47
CA ASP A 167 -14.33 -15.83 -10.74
C ASP A 167 -15.46 -14.77 -10.77
N LEU A 168 -16.64 -15.12 -10.26
CA LEU A 168 -17.71 -14.14 -10.11
C LEU A 168 -17.26 -13.04 -9.15
N TYR A 169 -17.49 -11.78 -9.53
CA TYR A 169 -17.01 -10.58 -8.84
C TYR A 169 -15.49 -10.37 -8.85
N ASP A 170 -14.72 -11.17 -9.59
CA ASP A 170 -13.30 -10.87 -9.78
C ASP A 170 -13.07 -9.90 -10.93
N GLN A 171 -11.88 -9.29 -10.91
CA GLN A 171 -11.41 -8.47 -12.00
C GLN A 171 -11.23 -9.31 -13.27
N CYS A 172 -11.90 -8.87 -14.33
CA CYS A 172 -11.89 -9.53 -15.63
C CYS A 172 -11.26 -8.67 -16.73
N ALA A 173 -11.08 -7.38 -16.50
CA ALA A 173 -10.28 -6.50 -17.36
C ALA A 173 -9.79 -5.29 -16.55
N GLY A 174 -8.83 -4.56 -17.13
CA GLY A 174 -8.23 -3.36 -16.55
C GLY A 174 -8.67 -2.09 -17.26
N GLN A 175 -7.69 -1.21 -17.53
CA GLN A 175 -7.91 0.05 -18.22
C GLN A 175 -8.50 -0.18 -19.62
N GLU A 176 -9.74 0.27 -19.81
CA GLU A 176 -10.62 0.08 -20.96
C GLU A 176 -11.12 -1.37 -21.18
N LEU A 177 -12.43 -1.54 -21.40
CA LEU A 177 -13.06 -2.80 -21.86
C LEU A 177 -12.52 -3.30 -23.22
N ARG A 178 -11.84 -2.42 -23.98
CA ARG A 178 -11.08 -2.71 -25.22
C ARG A 178 -9.57 -2.89 -24.98
N GLY A 179 -9.12 -2.75 -23.74
CA GLY A 179 -7.72 -2.74 -23.34
C GLY A 179 -7.05 -4.10 -23.42
N LEU A 180 -5.72 -4.04 -23.27
CA LEU A 180 -4.68 -5.04 -23.56
C LEU A 180 -4.88 -6.46 -22.98
N TRP A 181 -5.87 -6.68 -22.11
CA TRP A 181 -6.19 -8.00 -21.60
C TRP A 181 -7.64 -8.13 -21.14
N LYS A 182 -8.16 -9.36 -21.27
CA LYS A 182 -9.46 -9.77 -20.74
C LYS A 182 -9.38 -11.20 -20.23
N ALA A 183 -9.98 -11.45 -19.07
CA ALA A 183 -10.24 -12.77 -18.55
C ALA A 183 -11.64 -13.23 -18.94
N THR A 184 -11.79 -14.55 -19.10
CA THR A 184 -13.09 -15.19 -19.27
C THR A 184 -13.84 -15.20 -17.93
N CYS A 185 -15.11 -14.81 -17.94
CA CYS A 185 -15.98 -14.91 -16.77
C CYS A 185 -16.65 -16.29 -16.70
N PRO A 186 -17.12 -16.73 -15.51
CA PRO A 186 -17.86 -17.97 -15.40
C PRO A 186 -19.17 -17.89 -16.20
N LYS A 187 -19.72 -19.05 -16.55
CA LYS A 187 -20.99 -19.15 -17.30
C LYS A 187 -22.10 -18.37 -16.59
N GLY A 188 -22.80 -17.52 -17.34
CA GLY A 188 -23.86 -16.67 -16.81
C GLY A 188 -23.37 -15.37 -16.16
N ALA A 189 -22.09 -15.03 -16.31
CA ALA A 189 -21.52 -13.75 -15.95
C ALA A 189 -20.89 -13.05 -17.15
N LEU A 190 -20.94 -11.72 -17.15
CA LEU A 190 -20.33 -10.87 -18.16
C LEU A 190 -19.28 -9.97 -17.50
N CYS A 191 -18.17 -9.78 -18.20
CA CYS A 191 -17.16 -8.82 -17.78
C CYS A 191 -17.68 -7.42 -18.06
N ARG A 192 -17.95 -6.65 -17.01
CA ARG A 192 -18.51 -5.30 -17.07
C ARG A 192 -17.54 -4.29 -16.48
N GLU A 193 -17.41 -3.17 -17.16
CA GLU A 193 -16.66 -2.03 -16.65
C GLU A 193 -17.37 -1.49 -15.40
N SER A 194 -16.61 -1.40 -14.32
CA SER A 194 -17.05 -0.79 -13.08
C SER A 194 -16.46 0.62 -12.96
N ASP A 195 -15.20 0.78 -13.36
CA ASP A 195 -14.54 2.07 -13.52
C ASP A 195 -13.50 1.99 -14.65
N SER A 196 -12.87 3.12 -14.96
CA SER A 196 -11.91 3.25 -16.07
C SER A 196 -10.68 2.35 -15.97
N PHE A 197 -10.39 1.74 -14.82
CA PHE A 197 -9.24 0.85 -14.57
C PHE A 197 -9.65 -0.54 -14.09
N TYR A 198 -10.95 -0.78 -13.88
CA TYR A 198 -11.46 -1.98 -13.27
C TYR A 198 -12.74 -2.45 -13.93
N SER A 199 -12.68 -3.65 -14.52
CA SER A 199 -13.86 -4.39 -14.96
C SER A 199 -14.02 -5.66 -14.13
N GLN A 200 -15.25 -6.02 -13.82
CA GLN A 200 -15.61 -7.13 -12.95
C GLN A 200 -16.54 -8.12 -13.64
N CYS A 201 -16.39 -9.42 -13.35
CA CYS A 201 -17.38 -10.41 -13.75
C CYS A 201 -18.66 -10.26 -12.94
N LEU A 202 -19.74 -9.79 -13.56
CA LEU A 202 -21.05 -9.62 -12.92
C LEU A 202 -22.05 -10.63 -13.47
N PRO A 203 -23.03 -11.11 -12.67
CA PRO A 203 -24.12 -11.93 -13.19
C PRO A 203 -24.81 -11.27 -14.38
N GLU A 204 -25.23 -12.05 -15.36
CA GLU A 204 -25.86 -11.54 -16.59
C GLU A 204 -27.13 -10.72 -16.29
N ALA A 205 -27.89 -11.11 -15.26
CA ALA A 205 -29.07 -10.35 -14.81
C ALA A 205 -28.70 -8.94 -14.31
N VAL A 206 -27.63 -8.82 -13.52
CA VAL A 206 -27.10 -7.53 -13.03
C VAL A 206 -26.56 -6.72 -14.20
N SER A 207 -25.79 -7.37 -15.07
CA SER A 207 -25.23 -6.78 -16.27
C SER A 207 -26.29 -6.21 -17.22
N LYS A 208 -27.45 -6.86 -17.34
CA LYS A 208 -28.57 -6.38 -18.17
C LYS A 208 -29.29 -5.21 -17.52
N ALA A 209 -29.43 -5.23 -16.19
CA ALA A 209 -30.03 -4.12 -15.45
C ALA A 209 -29.19 -2.83 -15.53
N MET A 210 -27.88 -2.93 -15.73
CA MET A 210 -26.99 -1.78 -15.93
C MET A 210 -27.12 -1.15 -17.34
N ASP A 211 -27.64 -1.89 -18.32
CA ASP A 211 -27.85 -1.39 -19.70
C ASP A 211 -29.26 -0.82 -19.92
N ALA A 212 -30.16 -0.96 -18.94
CA ALA A 212 -31.56 -0.54 -19.00
C ALA A 212 -31.77 0.86 -18.40
#